data_AF-A0A927P6A3-F1
#
_entry.id   AF-A0A927P6A3-F1
#
_cell.length_a   1.000
_cell.length_b   1.000
_cell.length_c   1.000
_cell.angle_alpha   90.00
_cell.angle_beta   90.00
_cell.angle_gamma   90.00
#
_symmetry.space_group_name_H-M   'P 1'
#
loop_
_entity.id
_entity.type
_entity.pdbx_description
1 polymer ?
#
loop_
_entity_poly.entity_id
_entity_poly.type
_entity_poly.pdbx_seq_one_letter_code
_entity_poly.pdbx_strand_id
1 'polypeptide(L)'
;MKVYGSDICIDCRNYKAIQKKRGFEAEYIDITENTKNLREFLGMRDSETIFIPVKENSGIGIPLFVMEDGRKTLDIDEAFSWLGLPPVEEDEIVEKGFSCGENGCK
;
A
#
# COMPACT_ATOMS: atom_id res chain seq x y z
N MET A 1 1.14 -11.35 5.21
CA MET A 1 1.16 -9.87 5.16
C MET A 1 -0.25 -9.35 4.91
N LYS A 2 -0.64 -8.26 5.57
CA LYS A 2 -1.88 -7.52 5.28
C LYS A 2 -1.57 -6.27 4.48
N VAL A 3 -2.45 -5.91 3.55
CA VAL A 3 -2.32 -4.72 2.71
C VAL A 3 -3.60 -3.91 2.79
N TYR A 4 -3.52 -2.70 3.33
CA TYR A 4 -4.65 -1.78 3.37
C TYR A 4 -4.61 -0.89 2.13
N GLY A 5 -5.69 -0.90 1.36
CA GLY A 5 -5.78 -0.14 0.13
C GLY A 5 -7.22 0.14 -0.28
N SER A 6 -7.40 0.71 -1.47
CA SER A 6 -8.72 0.87 -2.08
C SER A 6 -8.62 0.81 -3.60
N ASP A 7 -9.64 0.24 -4.25
CA ASP A 7 -9.69 0.08 -5.71
C ASP A 7 -9.78 1.42 -6.47
N ILE A 8 -10.09 2.53 -5.79
CA ILE A 8 -10.04 3.86 -6.40
C ILE A 8 -8.60 4.39 -6.55
N CYS A 9 -7.62 3.82 -5.85
CA CYS A 9 -6.22 4.21 -5.90
C CYS A 9 -5.45 3.44 -6.99
N ILE A 10 -4.69 4.16 -7.82
CA ILE A 10 -3.89 3.59 -8.90
C ILE A 10 -2.80 2.63 -8.38
N ASP A 11 -2.11 3.01 -7.30
CA ASP A 11 -1.04 2.18 -6.70
C ASP A 11 -1.59 0.87 -6.13
N CYS A 12 -2.80 0.92 -5.57
CA CYS A 12 -3.47 -0.28 -5.07
C CYS A 12 -3.91 -1.23 -6.19
N ARG A 13 -4.38 -0.69 -7.32
CA ARG A 13 -4.70 -1.51 -8.51
C ARG A 13 -3.45 -2.13 -9.12
N ASN A 14 -2.35 -1.36 -9.22
CA ASN A 14 -1.04 -1.87 -9.65
C ASN A 14 -0.55 -2.98 -8.72
N TYR A 15 -0.61 -2.79 -7.39
CA TYR A 15 -0.28 -3.84 -6.43
C TYR A 15 -1.09 -5.12 -6.66
N LYS A 16 -2.42 -5.02 -6.84
CA LYS A 16 -3.29 -6.20 -7.10
C LYS A 16 -2.90 -6.90 -8.40
N ALA A 17 -2.53 -6.15 -9.45
CA ALA A 17 -2.04 -6.72 -10.71
C ALA A 17 -0.71 -7.47 -10.52
N ILE A 18 0.25 -6.88 -9.80
CA ILE A 18 1.54 -7.50 -9.48
C ILE A 18 1.33 -8.75 -8.63
N GLN A 19 0.50 -8.68 -7.58
CA GLN A 19 0.16 -9.81 -6.73
C GLN A 19 -0.40 -10.97 -7.55
N LYS A 20 -1.32 -10.69 -8.47
CA LYS A 20 -1.87 -11.69 -9.38
C LYS A 20 -0.82 -12.26 -10.34
N LYS A 21 0.10 -11.44 -10.88
CA LYS A 21 1.17 -11.87 -11.79
C LYS A 21 2.19 -12.76 -11.09
N ARG A 22 2.59 -12.40 -9.87
CA ARG A 22 3.63 -13.10 -9.09
C ARG A 22 3.11 -14.26 -8.25
N GLY A 23 1.81 -14.29 -7.93
CA GLY A 23 1.16 -15.43 -7.29
C GLY A 23 1.53 -15.63 -5.81
N PHE A 24 1.73 -14.56 -5.04
CA PHE A 24 2.01 -14.64 -3.61
C PHE A 24 0.77 -14.36 -2.74
N GLU A 25 0.76 -14.91 -1.52
CA GLU A 25 -0.33 -14.76 -0.58
C GLU A 25 -0.16 -13.51 0.29
N ALA A 26 -1.13 -12.60 0.21
CA ALA A 26 -1.28 -11.47 1.12
C ALA A 26 -2.76 -11.11 1.22
N GLU A 27 -3.21 -10.78 2.43
CA GLU A 27 -4.58 -10.38 2.69
C GLU A 27 -4.77 -8.91 2.30
N TYR A 28 -5.66 -8.64 1.36
CA TYR A 28 -5.99 -7.28 0.95
C TYR A 28 -7.24 -6.80 1.68
N ILE A 29 -7.11 -5.68 2.39
CA ILE A 29 -8.16 -5.04 3.18
C ILE A 29 -8.56 -3.75 2.47
N ASP A 30 -9.77 -3.73 1.92
CA ASP A 30 -10.32 -2.53 1.28
C ASP A 30 -10.85 -1.56 2.35
N ILE A 31 -10.18 -0.42 2.48
CA ILE A 31 -10.55 0.63 3.45
C ILE A 31 -11.85 1.36 3.06
N THR A 32 -12.32 1.21 1.83
CA THR A 32 -13.57 1.81 1.34
C THR A 32 -14.77 0.88 1.42
N GLU A 33 -14.57 -0.40 1.74
CA GLU A 33 -15.64 -1.38 1.84
C GLU A 33 -16.57 -1.12 3.03
N ASN A 34 -16.01 -0.81 4.21
CA ASN A 34 -16.79 -0.60 5.42
C ASN A 34 -16.04 0.24 6.47
N THR A 35 -16.78 0.75 7.46
CA THR A 35 -16.23 1.64 8.50
C THR A 35 -15.30 0.93 9.48
N LYS A 36 -15.35 -0.39 9.60
CA LYS A 36 -14.42 -1.15 10.46
C LYS A 36 -13.02 -1.14 9.85
N ASN A 37 -12.90 -1.46 8.55
CA ASN A 37 -11.63 -1.42 7.81
C ASN A 37 -11.05 0.00 7.81
N LEU A 38 -11.90 1.00 7.53
CA LEU A 38 -11.49 2.41 7.57
C LEU A 38 -10.97 2.82 8.94
N ARG A 39 -11.69 2.47 10.02
CA ARG A 39 -11.28 2.80 11.39
C ARG A 39 -9.94 2.17 11.77
N GLU A 40 -9.72 0.91 11.39
CA GLU A 40 -8.45 0.22 11.63
C GLU A 40 -7.29 0.92 10.92
N PHE A 41 -7.46 1.25 9.63
CA PHE A 41 -6.48 2.01 8.87
C PHE A 41 -6.20 3.39 9.47
N LEU A 42 -7.24 4.16 9.83
CA LEU A 42 -7.08 5.49 10.44
C LEU A 42 -6.33 5.42 11.77
N GLY A 43 -6.56 4.37 12.57
CA GLY A 43 -5.80 4.15 13.80
C GLY A 43 -4.29 4.07 13.55
N MET A 44 -3.86 3.38 12.49
CA MET A 44 -2.45 3.31 12.09
C MET A 44 -1.98 4.63 11.47
N ARG A 45 -2.75 5.20 10.54
CA ARG A 45 -2.41 6.47 9.86
C ARG A 45 -2.17 7.63 10.82
N ASP A 46 -2.93 7.69 11.90
CA ASP A 46 -2.86 8.80 12.85
C ASP A 46 -1.75 8.62 13.90
N SER A 47 -1.33 7.37 14.15
CA SER A 47 -0.35 7.04 15.20
C SER A 47 1.07 6.73 14.69
N GLU A 48 1.20 6.16 13.50
CA GLU A 48 2.48 5.69 12.96
C GLU A 48 3.26 6.84 12.28
N THR A 49 4.56 6.92 12.53
CA THR A 49 5.41 8.01 12.04
C THR A 49 5.66 7.96 10.53
N ILE A 50 5.54 6.79 9.90
CA ILE A 50 5.67 6.61 8.44
C ILE A 50 4.64 7.43 7.65
N PHE A 51 3.54 7.85 8.28
CA PHE A 51 2.52 8.67 7.63
C PHE A 51 2.79 10.18 7.73
N ILE A 52 3.79 10.63 8.49
CA ILE A 52 4.11 12.06 8.62
C ILE A 52 4.33 12.72 7.24
N PRO A 53 5.27 12.27 6.39
CA PRO A 53 5.52 12.90 5.10
C PRO A 53 4.31 12.83 4.16
N VAL A 54 3.57 11.71 4.19
CA VAL A 54 2.34 11.57 3.39
C VAL A 54 1.27 12.57 3.81
N LYS A 55 1.06 12.74 5.12
CA LYS A 55 0.08 13.70 5.66
C LYS A 55 0.46 15.14 5.34
N GLU A 56 1.75 15.49 5.42
CA GLU A 56 2.26 16.81 5.03
C GLU A 56 1.96 17.13 3.56
N ASN A 57 1.96 16.12 2.69
CA ASN A 57 1.63 16.24 1.27
C ASN A 57 0.15 16.03 0.95
N SER A 58 -0.74 16.04 1.96
CA SER A 58 -2.18 15.78 1.81
C SER A 58 -2.53 14.40 1.21
N GLY A 59 -1.60 13.44 1.27
CA GLY A 59 -1.79 12.08 0.80
C GLY A 59 -2.64 11.23 1.75
N ILE A 60 -3.14 10.11 1.22
CA ILE A 60 -3.89 9.12 1.99
C ILE A 60 -2.92 8.15 2.68
N GLY A 61 -1.89 7.69 1.97
CA GLY A 61 -0.93 6.68 2.46
C GLY A 61 -1.40 5.25 2.23
N ILE A 62 -1.82 4.96 0.99
CA ILE A 62 -2.19 3.62 0.54
C ILE A 62 -1.47 3.30 -0.78
N PRO A 63 -1.07 2.04 -1.03
CA PRO A 63 -1.21 0.88 -0.14
C PRO A 63 -0.31 0.95 1.11
N LEU A 64 -0.82 0.50 2.25
CA LEU A 64 -0.04 0.27 3.47
C LEU A 64 0.19 -1.22 3.66
N PHE A 65 1.45 -1.61 3.77
CA PHE A 65 1.87 -2.99 3.98
C PHE A 65 2.16 -3.24 5.46
N VAL A 66 1.57 -4.30 6.03
CA VAL A 66 1.70 -4.66 7.45
C VAL A 66 2.08 -6.12 7.59
N MET A 67 3.23 -6.38 8.21
CA MET A 67 3.70 -7.73 8.54
C MET A 67 3.18 -8.19 9.89
N GLU A 68 3.19 -9.52 10.10
CA GLU A 68 2.72 -10.15 11.35
C GLU A 68 3.61 -9.78 12.55
N ASP A 69 4.88 -9.46 12.31
CA ASP A 69 5.82 -8.98 13.32
C ASP A 69 5.64 -7.49 13.69
N GLY A 70 4.67 -6.81 13.08
CA GLY A 70 4.33 -5.42 13.35
C GLY A 70 5.06 -4.39 12.49
N ARG A 71 5.98 -4.80 11.61
CA ARG A 71 6.59 -3.90 10.61
C ARG A 71 5.53 -3.33 9.67
N LYS A 72 5.70 -2.06 9.31
CA LYS A 72 4.79 -1.32 8.43
C LYS A 72 5.60 -0.47 7.45
N THR A 73 5.17 -0.44 6.20
CA THR A 73 5.79 0.40 5.17
C THR A 73 4.74 0.84 4.15
N LEU A 74 5.04 1.94 3.47
CA LEU A 74 4.30 2.44 2.32
C LEU A 74 5.04 2.16 1.01
N ASP A 75 6.24 1.57 1.09
CA ASP A 75 7.08 1.19 -0.04
C ASP A 75 6.82 -0.28 -0.42
N ILE A 76 6.41 -0.49 -1.67
CA ILE A 76 6.14 -1.83 -2.21
C ILE A 76 7.40 -2.69 -2.33
N ASP A 77 8.56 -2.09 -2.64
CA ASP A 77 9.82 -2.81 -2.79
C ASP A 77 10.33 -3.26 -1.42
N GLU A 78 10.21 -2.40 -0.41
CA GLU A 78 10.49 -2.78 0.97
C GLU A 78 9.58 -3.93 1.41
N ALA A 79 8.26 -3.83 1.17
CA ALA A 79 7.30 -4.87 1.51
C ALA A 79 7.62 -6.22 0.81
N PHE A 80 8.05 -6.16 -0.45
CA PHE A 80 8.44 -7.34 -1.23
C PHE A 80 9.73 -7.96 -0.73
N SER A 81 10.70 -7.14 -0.30
CA SER A 81 11.93 -7.63 0.31
C SER A 81 11.66 -8.52 1.55
N TRP A 82 10.61 -8.21 2.32
CA TRP A 82 10.21 -9.01 3.48
C TRP A 82 9.69 -10.39 3.13
N LEU A 83 9.17 -10.56 1.91
CA LEU A 83 8.70 -11.83 1.36
C LEU A 83 9.76 -12.56 0.54
N GLY A 84 10.98 -11.99 0.41
CA GLY A 84 12.01 -12.51 -0.48
C GLY A 84 11.69 -12.36 -1.97
N LEU A 85 10.79 -11.43 -2.32
CA LEU A 85 10.43 -11.11 -3.70
C LEU A 85 11.37 -10.03 -4.25
N PRO A 86 11.64 -10.04 -5.57
CA PRO A 86 12.43 -8.97 -6.19
C PRO A 86 11.68 -7.63 -6.16
N PRO A 87 12.36 -6.48 -6.34
CA PRO A 87 11.72 -5.18 -6.56
C PRO A 87 10.72 -5.21 -7.73
N VAL A 88 9.82 -4.24 -7.77
CA VAL A 88 8.84 -4.10 -8.86
C VAL A 88 9.54 -3.65 -10.13
N GLU A 89 9.28 -4.37 -11.23
CA GLU A 89 9.79 -4.00 -12.55
C GLU A 89 8.83 -3.06 -13.27
N GLU A 90 9.35 -2.18 -14.14
CA GLU A 90 8.52 -1.18 -14.84
C GLU A 90 7.41 -1.79 -15.72
N ASP A 91 7.62 -2.99 -16.27
CA ASP A 91 6.65 -3.70 -17.10
C ASP A 91 5.47 -4.28 -16.29
N GLU A 92 5.60 -4.33 -14.96
CA GLU A 92 4.56 -4.79 -14.05
C GLU A 92 3.59 -3.66 -13.65
N ILE A 93 3.96 -2.40 -13.89
CA ILE A 93 3.11 -1.23 -13.65
C ILE A 93 2.15 -1.06 -14.82
N VAL A 94 0.90 -1.46 -14.60
CA VAL A 94 -0.14 -1.46 -15.64
C VAL A 94 -0.73 -0.06 -15.85
N GLU A 95 -0.85 0.73 -14.78
CA GLU A 95 -1.45 2.05 -14.81
C GLU A 95 -0.43 3.12 -14.36
N LYS A 96 -0.29 4.18 -15.16
CA LYS A 96 0.55 5.36 -14.84
C LYS A 96 -0.35 6.58 -14.64
N GLY A 97 -0.16 7.32 -13.56
CA GLY A 97 -1.02 8.46 -13.21
C GLY A 97 -0.69 9.03 -11.83
N PHE A 98 -1.56 9.91 -11.33
CA PHE A 98 -1.40 10.56 -10.03
C PHE A 98 -1.50 9.54 -8.89
N SER A 99 -0.40 9.32 -8.17
CA SER A 99 -0.34 8.44 -7.01
C SER A 99 -0.50 9.23 -5.70
N CYS A 100 -1.03 8.62 -4.65
CA CYS A 100 -1.29 9.30 -3.38
C CYS A 100 -0.28 8.92 -2.27
N GLY A 101 0.76 8.15 -2.62
CA GLY A 101 1.83 7.70 -1.71
C GLY A 101 3.04 8.65 -1.63
N GLU A 102 4.08 8.26 -0.89
CA GLU A 102 5.31 9.08 -0.70
C GLU A 102 5.97 9.49 -2.03
N ASN A 103 5.79 8.70 -3.09
CA ASN A 103 6.33 8.96 -4.41
C ASN A 103 5.36 9.69 -5.38
N GLY A 104 4.18 10.13 -4.91
CA GLY A 104 3.03 10.36 -5.79
C GLY A 104 2.52 11.79 -6.02
N CYS A 105 3.06 12.81 -5.36
CA CYS A 105 2.76 14.20 -5.72
C CYS A 105 3.86 14.77 -6.63
N LYS A 106 3.86 14.41 -7.91
CA LYS A 106 4.49 15.22 -8.98
C LYS A 106 3.57 15.33 -10.18
#